data_AF-A0A3M0XXF1-F1
#
_entry.id   AF-A0A3M0XXF1-F1
#
_cell.length_a   1.000
_cell.length_b   1.000
_cell.length_c   1.000
_cell.angle_alpha   90.00
_cell.angle_beta   90.00
_cell.angle_gamma   90.00
#
_symmetry.space_group_name_H-M   'P 1'
#
loop_
_entity.id
_entity.type
_entity.pdbx_description
1 polymer ?
#
loop_
_entity_poly.entity_id
_entity_poly.type
_entity_poly.pdbx_seq_one_letter_code
_entity_poly.pdbx_strand_id
1 'polypeptide(L)'
;MENRIWQAKLLAFVHDPAEKALVLLRGKGHEEGTVRSLRKELSARFGDFENEEILGIVKRADHWASAADRLQLPRDLPARVDFAADPLLIHPLTGKPLKISS
;
A
#
# COMPACT_ATOMS: atom_id res chain seq x y z
N MET A 1 -23.91 12.45 -5.20
CA MET A 1 -22.48 12.54 -4.82
C MET A 1 -22.31 13.31 -3.50
N GLU A 2 -23.19 13.11 -2.51
CA GLU A 2 -23.05 13.74 -1.20
C GLU A 2 -21.90 13.11 -0.41
N ASN A 3 -20.92 13.93 -0.06
CA ASN A 3 -19.89 13.79 0.97
C ASN A 3 -19.23 12.41 1.20
N ARG A 4 -18.90 11.67 0.13
CA ARG A 4 -18.05 10.45 0.21
C ARG A 4 -16.56 10.71 0.08
N ILE A 5 -16.16 11.99 -0.04
CA ILE A 5 -14.75 12.39 -0.20
C ILE A 5 -13.90 11.90 0.97
N TRP A 6 -14.40 12.04 2.19
CA TRP A 6 -13.64 11.62 3.38
C TRP A 6 -13.51 10.08 3.46
N GLN A 7 -14.53 9.32 3.01
CA GLN A 7 -14.45 7.85 2.93
C GLN A 7 -13.39 7.42 1.91
N ALA A 8 -13.37 8.07 0.74
CA ALA A 8 -12.34 7.84 -0.28
C ALA A 8 -10.94 8.17 0.24
N LYS A 9 -10.78 9.30 0.96
CA LYS A 9 -9.51 9.67 1.59
C LYS A 9 -9.09 8.68 2.67
N LEU A 10 -10.02 8.22 3.51
CA LEU A 10 -9.73 7.25 4.56
C LEU A 10 -9.32 5.90 3.95
N LEU A 11 -10.03 5.43 2.92
CA LEU A 11 -9.66 4.22 2.19
C LEU A 11 -8.28 4.33 1.55
N ALA A 12 -8.00 5.46 0.87
CA ALA A 12 -6.69 5.72 0.30
C ALA A 12 -5.59 5.77 1.36
N PHE A 13 -5.88 6.29 2.56
CA PHE A 13 -4.91 6.32 3.65
C PHE A 13 -4.57 4.93 4.19
N VAL A 14 -5.57 4.05 4.31
CA VAL A 14 -5.39 2.71 4.92
C VAL A 14 -5.18 1.57 3.90
N HIS A 15 -5.12 1.88 2.60
CA HIS A 15 -4.97 0.87 1.56
C HIS A 15 -3.67 0.06 1.69
N ASP A 16 -2.63 0.71 2.20
CA ASP A 16 -1.34 0.12 2.50
C ASP A 16 -1.21 -0.14 4.00
N PRO A 17 -1.03 -1.40 4.42
CA PRO A 17 -0.83 -1.71 5.83
C PRO A 17 0.58 -1.32 6.30
N ALA A 18 0.75 -1.05 7.59
CA ALA A 18 2.05 -0.74 8.17
C ALA A 18 3.07 -1.87 7.96
N GLU A 19 2.60 -3.12 7.95
CA GLU A 19 3.38 -4.32 7.71
C GLU A 19 3.63 -4.62 6.22
N LYS A 20 3.25 -3.75 5.28
CA LYS A 20 3.35 -3.97 3.82
C LYS A 20 4.73 -4.51 3.42
N ALA A 21 5.81 -3.91 3.90
CA ALA A 21 7.18 -4.33 3.59
C ALA A 21 7.50 -5.76 4.07
N LEU A 22 6.84 -6.26 5.12
CA LEU A 22 7.06 -7.58 5.69
C LEU A 22 6.18 -8.67 5.07
N VAL A 23 5.00 -8.30 4.54
CA VAL A 23 4.03 -9.25 3.96
C VAL A 23 4.13 -9.37 2.45
N LEU A 24 4.64 -8.34 1.77
CA LEU A 24 4.88 -8.36 0.33
C LEU A 24 5.74 -9.57 -0.06
N LEU A 25 5.36 -10.24 -1.16
CA LEU A 25 6.10 -11.36 -1.76
C LEU A 25 6.20 -12.65 -0.92
N ARG A 26 5.46 -12.75 0.19
CA ARG A 26 5.44 -13.92 1.10
C ARG A 26 4.12 -14.71 1.13
N GLY A 27 3.32 -14.60 0.07
CA GLY A 27 2.23 -15.56 -0.21
C GLY A 27 0.81 -15.18 0.22
N LYS A 28 0.60 -14.03 0.88
CA LYS A 28 -0.75 -13.45 1.05
C LYS A 28 -0.83 -12.18 0.20
N GLY A 29 -1.92 -12.00 -0.54
CA GLY A 29 -2.14 -10.74 -1.26
C GLY A 29 -2.18 -9.58 -0.25
N HIS A 30 -1.59 -8.42 -0.57
CA HIS A 30 -1.66 -7.22 0.28
C HIS A 30 -3.08 -6.68 0.49
N GLU A 31 -4.05 -7.12 -0.32
CA GLU A 31 -5.48 -6.85 -0.13
C GLU A 31 -6.16 -7.87 0.81
N GLU A 32 -5.43 -8.89 1.27
CA GLU A 32 -5.88 -9.89 2.24
C GLU A 32 -5.16 -9.71 3.59
N GLY A 33 -5.87 -9.90 4.71
CA GLY A 33 -5.31 -9.68 6.05
C GLY A 33 -5.82 -8.38 6.69
N THR A 34 -4.92 -7.59 7.28
CA THR A 34 -5.27 -6.45 8.15
C THR A 34 -6.10 -5.39 7.43
N VAL A 35 -5.76 -5.04 6.19
CA VAL A 35 -6.52 -4.05 5.39
C VAL A 35 -7.96 -4.51 5.17
N ARG A 36 -8.17 -5.79 4.83
CA ARG A 36 -9.52 -6.34 4.62
C ARG A 36 -10.32 -6.34 5.92
N SER A 37 -9.71 -6.74 7.03
CA SER A 37 -10.36 -6.70 8.35
C SER A 37 -10.72 -5.27 8.73
N LEU A 38 -9.82 -4.32 8.52
CA LEU A 38 -10.06 -2.90 8.78
C LEU A 38 -11.18 -2.33 7.90
N ARG A 39 -11.23 -2.67 6.61
CA ARG A 39 -12.31 -2.24 5.70
C ARG A 39 -13.68 -2.76 6.13
N LYS A 40 -13.75 -4.01 6.62
CA LYS A 40 -14.99 -4.57 7.20
C LYS A 40 -15.43 -3.80 8.45
N GLU A 41 -14.50 -3.51 9.36
CA GLU A 41 -14.78 -2.73 10.57
C GLU A 41 -15.22 -1.30 10.25
N LEU A 42 -14.54 -0.63 9.31
CA LEU A 42 -14.93 0.69 8.83
C LEU A 42 -16.32 0.64 8.18
N SER A 43 -16.61 -0.44 7.44
CA SER A 43 -17.92 -0.60 6.82
C SER A 43 -19.04 -0.70 7.86
N ALA A 44 -18.82 -1.54 8.86
CA ALA A 44 -19.78 -1.75 9.94
C ALA A 44 -20.07 -0.49 10.75
N ARG A 45 -19.08 0.41 10.90
CA ARG A 45 -19.19 1.61 11.75
C ARG A 45 -19.62 2.86 10.98
N PHE A 46 -19.20 3.01 9.74
CA PHE A 46 -19.24 4.29 9.04
C PHE A 46 -19.82 4.25 7.61
N GLY A 47 -20.47 3.14 7.23
CA GLY A 47 -21.19 3.01 5.96
C GLY A 47 -20.47 2.15 4.93
N ASP A 48 -20.87 2.18 3.67
CA ASP A 48 -20.36 1.23 2.66
C ASP A 48 -18.92 1.55 2.19
N PHE A 49 -17.90 0.90 2.79
CA PHE A 49 -16.50 0.94 2.35
C PHE A 49 -16.14 -0.18 1.36
N GLU A 50 -17.12 -1.02 0.98
CA GLU A 50 -17.00 -2.02 -0.09
C GLU A 50 -17.56 -1.50 -1.43
N ASN A 51 -17.93 -0.23 -1.47
CA ASN A 51 -18.47 0.43 -2.65
C ASN A 51 -17.50 0.43 -3.84
N GLU A 52 -17.86 -0.26 -4.92
CA GLU A 52 -17.00 -0.43 -6.10
C GLU A 52 -16.55 0.88 -6.75
N GLU A 53 -17.38 1.92 -6.73
CA GLU A 53 -17.04 3.23 -7.28
C GLU A 53 -15.86 3.86 -6.52
N ILE A 54 -15.93 3.86 -5.18
CA ILE A 54 -14.88 4.41 -4.32
C ILE A 54 -13.60 3.58 -4.45
N LEU A 55 -13.72 2.25 -4.44
CA LEU A 55 -12.57 1.35 -4.62
C LEU A 55 -11.90 1.58 -5.98
N GLY A 56 -12.68 1.79 -7.03
CA GLY A 56 -12.19 2.15 -8.35
C GLY A 56 -11.44 3.49 -8.36
N ILE A 57 -11.91 4.49 -7.61
CA ILE A 57 -11.22 5.78 -7.45
C ILE A 57 -9.87 5.60 -6.73
N VAL A 58 -9.86 4.89 -5.60
CA VAL A 58 -8.64 4.66 -4.81
C VAL A 58 -7.60 3.89 -5.62
N LYS A 59 -8.02 2.87 -6.37
CA LYS A 59 -7.13 2.10 -7.25
C LYS A 59 -6.50 2.97 -8.35
N ARG A 60 -7.28 3.86 -8.99
CA ARG A 60 -6.73 4.80 -9.98
C ARG A 60 -5.77 5.79 -9.36
N ALA A 61 -6.08 6.28 -8.16
CA ALA A 61 -5.21 7.20 -7.42
C ALA A 61 -3.86 6.54 -7.07
N ASP A 62 -3.87 5.30 -6.59
CA ASP A 62 -2.65 4.52 -6.33
C ASP A 62 -1.82 4.32 -7.61
N HIS A 63 -2.47 3.94 -8.72
CA HIS A 63 -1.78 3.81 -10.01
C HIS A 63 -1.09 5.11 -10.44
N TRP A 64 -1.74 6.27 -10.28
CA TRP A 64 -1.15 7.56 -10.64
C TRP A 64 -0.02 7.97 -9.70
N ALA A 65 -0.17 7.79 -8.39
CA ALA A 65 0.88 8.08 -7.41
C ALA A 65 2.12 7.19 -7.66
N SER A 66 1.90 5.89 -7.82
CA SER A 66 2.92 4.91 -8.14
C SER A 66 3.66 5.21 -9.46
N ALA A 67 2.95 5.64 -10.51
CA ALA A 67 3.55 5.99 -11.78
C ALA A 67 4.42 7.26 -11.72
N ALA A 68 4.11 8.20 -10.83
CA ALA A 68 4.89 9.42 -10.64
C ALA A 68 6.19 9.16 -9.85
N ASP A 69 6.17 8.23 -8.90
CA ASP A 69 7.29 7.99 -7.98
C ASP A 69 8.32 6.97 -8.49
N ARG A 70 7.93 6.10 -9.43
CA ARG A 70 8.74 4.93 -9.80
C ARG A 70 9.61 5.16 -11.03
N LEU A 71 10.86 4.76 -10.91
CA LEU A 71 11.73 4.51 -12.06
C LEU A 71 11.13 3.38 -12.91
N GLN A 72 11.12 3.56 -14.23
CA GLN A 72 10.76 2.49 -15.15
C GLN A 72 11.94 1.52 -15.26
N LEU A 73 11.77 0.32 -14.70
CA LEU A 73 12.77 -0.74 -14.78
C LEU A 73 12.53 -1.59 -16.03
N PRO A 74 13.60 -2.11 -16.69
CA PRO A 74 13.48 -3.09 -17.75
C PRO A 74 12.70 -4.31 -17.26
N ARG A 75 11.83 -4.86 -18.13
CA ARG A 75 10.90 -5.94 -17.75
C ARG A 75 11.61 -7.27 -17.43
N ASP A 76 12.80 -7.45 -17.97
CA ASP A 76 13.70 -8.59 -17.82
C ASP A 76 14.70 -8.44 -16.67
N LEU A 77 14.73 -7.28 -16.00
CA LEU A 77 15.59 -7.08 -14.84
C LEU A 77 15.04 -7.88 -13.64
N PRO A 78 15.84 -8.75 -12.99
CA PRO A 78 15.43 -9.44 -11.77
C PRO A 78 15.44 -8.48 -10.57
N ALA A 79 14.54 -7.49 -10.57
CA ALA A 79 14.45 -6.40 -9.59
C ALA A 79 13.61 -6.75 -8.35
N ARG A 80 13.31 -8.04 -8.12
CA ARG A 80 12.51 -8.48 -6.98
C ARG A 80 13.39 -8.42 -5.71
N VAL A 81 13.01 -7.58 -4.76
CA VAL A 81 13.68 -7.44 -3.46
C VAL A 81 12.79 -8.03 -2.36
N ASP A 82 13.33 -8.95 -1.57
CA ASP A 82 12.70 -9.41 -0.34
C ASP A 82 13.22 -8.58 0.84
N PHE A 83 12.44 -7.58 1.25
CA PHE A 83 12.79 -6.71 2.36
C PHE A 83 12.99 -7.47 3.68
N ALA A 84 12.27 -8.57 3.89
CA ALA A 84 12.40 -9.35 5.12
C ALA A 84 13.71 -10.15 5.18
N ALA A 85 14.37 -10.41 4.03
CA ALA A 85 15.64 -11.12 3.99
C ALA A 85 16.84 -10.26 4.44
N ASP A 86 16.85 -8.97 4.10
CA ASP A 86 17.88 -7.99 4.53
C ASP A 86 17.25 -6.58 4.67
N PRO A 87 16.62 -6.28 5.83
CA PRO A 87 15.85 -5.05 6.01
C PRO A 87 16.75 -3.82 6.15
N LEU A 88 16.68 -2.95 5.14
CA LEU A 88 17.47 -1.73 5.03
C LEU A 88 16.57 -0.50 4.87
N LEU A 89 16.83 0.54 5.66
CA LEU A 89 16.33 1.89 5.39
C LEU A 89 17.44 2.73 4.78
N ILE A 90 17.17 3.41 3.68
CA ILE A 90 18.13 4.31 3.05
C ILE A 90 17.76 5.73 3.47
N HIS A 91 18.69 6.44 4.11
CA HIS A 91 18.46 7.83 4.48
C HIS A 91 18.28 8.68 3.21
N PRO A 92 17.18 9.43 3.06
CA PRO A 92 16.79 10.03 1.77
C PRO A 92 17.77 11.09 1.26
N LEU A 93 18.39 11.88 2.16
CA LEU A 93 19.34 12.92 1.76
C LEU A 93 20.79 12.42 1.57
N THR A 94 21.21 11.41 2.32
CA THR A 94 22.63 11.01 2.39
C THR A 94 22.90 9.69 1.66
N GLY A 95 21.85 8.93 1.32
CA GLY A 95 21.96 7.59 0.74
C GLY A 95 22.52 6.54 1.71
N LYS A 96 22.76 6.88 2.98
CA LYS A 96 23.37 5.95 3.93
C LYS A 96 22.39 4.84 4.32
N PRO A 97 22.81 3.57 4.26
CA PRO A 97 21.99 2.47 4.73
C PRO A 97 21.95 2.44 6.26
N LEU A 98 20.77 2.18 6.80
CA LEU A 98 20.49 1.88 8.19
C LEU A 98 19.91 0.48 8.23
N LYS A 99 20.65 -0.46 8.82
CA LYS A 99 20.15 -1.81 9.07
C LYS A 99 19.14 -1.75 10.21
N ILE A 100 17.96 -2.34 10.00
CA ILE A 100 16.89 -2.39 11.01
C ILE A 100 17.05 -3.62 11.91
N SER A 101 17.90 -4.59 11.53
CA SER A 101 18.20 -5.79 12.32
C SER A 101 19.66 -5.84 12.79
N SER A 102 19.82 -6.25 14.05
CA SER A 102 21.05 -6.79 14.66
C SER A 102 21.37 -8.18 14.13
#